data_AF-A0A6A9SHJ6-F1
#
_entry.id   AF-A0A6A9SHJ6-F1
#
_cell.length_a   1.000
_cell.length_b   1.000
_cell.length_c   1.000
_cell.angle_alpha   90.00
_cell.angle_beta   90.00
_cell.angle_gamma   90.00
#
_symmetry.space_group_name_H-M   'P 1'
#
loop_
_entity.id
_entity.type
_entity.pdbx_description
1 polymer ?
#
loop_
_entity_poly.entity_id
_entity_poly.type
_entity_poly.pdbx_seq_one_letter_code
_entity_poly.pdbx_strand_id
1 'polypeptide(L)'
;MHEAAPGRPAWSRPADVAILTFLAGRSAEYPAIVANRIGMHTPYVESRFEALAERELVEPVSDEVVYRLTERGERALDAGVLPE
;
A
#
# COMPACT_ATOMS: atom_id res chain seq x y z
N MET A 1 19.16 4.01 -21.81
CA MET A 1 18.42 2.74 -21.68
C MET A 1 17.27 3.03 -20.73
N HIS A 2 16.05 3.20 -21.24
CA HIS A 2 14.86 3.29 -20.40
C HIS A 2 14.48 1.84 -20.11
N GLU A 3 14.87 1.34 -18.95
CA GLU A 3 14.41 0.03 -18.48
C GLU A 3 12.89 0.15 -18.34
N ALA A 4 12.17 -0.63 -19.13
CA ALA A 4 10.72 -0.66 -19.06
C ALA A 4 10.35 -1.09 -17.64
N ALA A 5 9.75 -0.17 -16.87
CA ALA A 5 9.23 -0.47 -15.55
C ALA A 5 8.41 -1.77 -15.66
N PRO A 6 8.75 -2.82 -14.90
CA PRO A 6 8.02 -4.07 -14.97
C PRO A 6 6.54 -3.77 -14.82
N GLY A 7 5.75 -4.24 -15.79
CA GLY A 7 4.33 -3.94 -15.84
C GLY A 7 3.69 -4.21 -14.50
N ARG A 8 2.97 -3.23 -13.94
CA ARG A 8 2.28 -3.39 -12.66
C ARG A 8 1.43 -4.68 -12.70
N PRO A 9 1.45 -5.51 -11.65
CA PRO A 9 0.62 -6.71 -11.60
C PRO A 9 -0.84 -6.37 -11.89
N ALA A 10 -1.56 -7.27 -12.56
CA ALA A 10 -2.97 -7.08 -12.88
C ALA A 10 -3.86 -6.87 -11.65
N TRP A 11 -3.43 -7.37 -10.48
CA TRP A 11 -4.12 -7.15 -9.20
C TRP A 11 -3.93 -5.73 -8.66
N SER A 12 -2.83 -5.06 -9.05
CA SER A 12 -2.42 -3.78 -8.49
C SER A 12 -3.18 -2.61 -9.08
N ARG A 13 -3.67 -1.73 -8.21
CA ARG A 13 -4.44 -0.54 -8.56
C ARG A 13 -3.63 0.72 -8.29
N PRO A 14 -3.93 1.86 -8.95
CA PRO A 14 -3.32 3.15 -8.62
C PRO A 14 -3.41 3.52 -7.14
N ALA A 15 -4.52 3.14 -6.49
CA ALA A 15 -4.72 3.32 -5.06
C ALA A 15 -3.68 2.60 -4.20
N ASP A 16 -3.23 1.41 -4.61
CA ASP A 16 -2.28 0.62 -3.83
C ASP A 16 -0.95 1.32 -3.72
N VAL A 17 -0.44 1.82 -4.85
CA VAL A 17 0.82 2.56 -4.83
C VAL A 17 0.68 3.88 -4.09
N ALA A 18 -0.47 4.56 -4.19
CA ALA A 18 -0.72 5.75 -3.37
C ALA A 18 -0.71 5.44 -1.86
N ILE A 19 -1.31 4.31 -1.45
CA ILE A 19 -1.31 3.84 -0.06
C ILE A 19 0.11 3.51 0.40
N LEU A 20 0.86 2.68 -0.34
CA LEU A 20 2.22 2.28 0.04
C LEU A 20 3.17 3.49 0.07
N THR A 21 3.07 4.39 -0.91
CA THR A 21 3.82 5.66 -0.94
C THR A 21 3.47 6.53 0.26
N PHE A 22 2.19 6.56 0.65
CA PHE A 22 1.78 7.31 1.83
C PHE A 22 2.37 6.70 3.10
N LEU A 23 2.41 5.38 3.24
CA LEU A 23 2.95 4.72 4.45
C LEU A 23 4.48 4.72 4.51
N ALA A 24 5.18 4.91 3.38
CA ALA A 24 6.63 4.95 3.35
C ALA A 24 7.18 5.99 4.35
N GLY A 25 8.06 5.54 5.24
CA GLY A 25 8.65 6.36 6.30
C GLY A 25 7.72 6.74 7.45
N ARG A 26 6.55 6.07 7.60
CA ARG A 26 5.60 6.26 8.71
C ARG A 26 5.48 4.99 9.54
N SER A 27 5.15 5.13 10.83
CA SER A 27 5.03 4.01 11.76
C SER A 27 3.82 3.13 11.46
N ALA A 28 2.61 3.66 11.58
CA ALA A 28 1.34 3.02 11.23
C ALA A 28 0.28 4.11 11.07
N GLU A 29 -0.71 3.90 10.21
CA GLU A 29 -1.78 4.88 9.99
C GLU A 29 -3.15 4.22 9.79
N TYR A 30 -4.20 4.95 10.16
CA TYR A 30 -5.58 4.55 9.94
C TYR A 30 -5.97 4.64 8.45
N PRO A 31 -6.65 3.62 7.88
CA PRO A 31 -7.16 3.67 6.51
C PRO A 31 -7.98 4.92 6.20
N ALA A 32 -8.79 5.40 7.15
CA ALA A 32 -9.57 6.63 6.99
C ALA A 32 -8.70 7.89 6.86
N ILE A 33 -7.59 7.97 7.59
CA ILE A 33 -6.64 9.09 7.48
C ILE A 33 -5.92 9.02 6.14
N VAL A 34 -5.46 7.83 5.75
CA VAL A 34 -4.83 7.62 4.43
C VAL A 34 -5.79 8.02 3.32
N ALA A 35 -7.04 7.56 3.36
CA ALA A 35 -8.08 7.87 2.38
C ALA A 35 -8.30 9.38 2.21
N ASN A 36 -8.42 10.10 3.33
CA ASN A 36 -8.53 11.55 3.33
C ASN A 36 -7.32 12.22 2.66
N ARG A 37 -6.11 11.74 2.93
CA ARG A 37 -4.86 12.32 2.42
C ARG A 37 -4.61 12.04 0.94
N ILE A 38 -4.97 10.84 0.47
CA ILE A 38 -4.81 10.47 -0.95
C ILE A 38 -6.02 10.85 -1.81
N GLY A 39 -7.04 11.49 -1.22
CA GLY A 39 -8.22 11.97 -1.92
C GLY A 39 -9.13 10.85 -2.43
N MET A 40 -9.25 9.75 -1.69
CA MET A 40 -10.05 8.58 -2.07
C MET A 40 -11.13 8.27 -1.04
N HIS A 41 -12.15 7.52 -1.45
CA HIS A 41 -13.25 7.12 -0.60
C HIS A 41 -12.80 6.08 0.45
N THR A 42 -13.13 6.30 1.72
CA THR A 42 -12.63 5.48 2.85
C THR A 42 -12.91 3.97 2.70
N PRO A 43 -14.16 3.51 2.48
CA PRO A 43 -14.45 2.09 2.23
C PRO A 43 -13.65 1.47 1.09
N TYR A 44 -13.33 2.25 0.06
CA TYR A 44 -12.50 1.75 -1.03
C TYR A 44 -11.07 1.52 -0.57
N VAL A 45 -10.49 2.47 0.17
CA VAL A 45 -9.13 2.36 0.71
C VAL A 45 -9.02 1.24 1.74
N GLU A 46 -10.02 1.06 2.59
CA GLU A 46 -10.10 -0.08 3.54
C GLU A 46 -10.03 -1.42 2.81
N SER A 47 -10.83 -1.62 1.75
CA SER A 47 -10.77 -2.84 0.93
C SER A 47 -9.40 -3.04 0.24
N ARG A 48 -8.66 -1.95 -0.03
CA ARG A 48 -7.30 -2.04 -0.57
C ARG A 48 -6.29 -2.43 0.49
N PHE A 49 -6.43 -1.92 1.72
CA PHE A 49 -5.61 -2.33 2.85
C PHE A 49 -5.72 -3.83 3.13
N GLU A 50 -6.94 -4.38 3.10
CA GLU A 50 -7.17 -5.84 3.24
C GLU A 50 -6.42 -6.61 2.15
N ALA A 51 -6.59 -6.25 0.88
CA ALA A 51 -5.90 -6.92 -0.24
C ALA A 51 -4.36 -6.79 -0.19
N LEU A 52 -3.84 -5.67 0.32
CA LEU A 52 -2.40 -5.47 0.52
C LEU A 52 -1.88 -6.27 1.71
N ALA A 53 -2.69 -6.44 2.75
CA ALA A 53 -2.35 -7.24 3.92
C ALA A 53 -2.32 -8.74 3.60
N GLU A 54 -3.28 -9.23 2.80
CA GLU A 54 -3.26 -10.59 2.24
C GLU A 54 -1.99 -10.88 1.43
N ARG A 55 -1.32 -9.84 0.94
CA ARG A 55 -0.07 -9.92 0.14
C ARG A 55 1.18 -9.61 0.94
N GLU A 56 1.03 -9.41 2.24
CA GLU A 56 2.10 -9.10 3.19
C GLU A 56 2.85 -7.81 2.82
N LEU A 57 2.20 -6.87 2.13
CA LEU A 57 2.78 -5.56 1.77
C LEU A 57 2.53 -4.51 2.85
N VAL A 58 1.45 -4.70 3.60
CA VAL A 58 1.14 -3.97 4.83
C VAL A 58 0.74 -4.98 5.88
N GLU A 59 0.76 -4.59 7.14
CA GLU A 59 0.27 -5.43 8.23
C GLU A 59 -0.53 -4.59 9.24
N PRO A 60 -1.60 -5.15 9.82
CA PRO A 60 -2.33 -4.51 10.90
C PRO A 60 -1.51 -4.55 12.20
N VAL A 61 -1.58 -3.48 12.99
CA VAL A 61 -0.99 -3.45 14.33
C VAL A 61 -2.08 -3.86 15.33
N SER A 62 -1.85 -4.96 16.05
CA SER A 62 -2.86 -5.80 16.72
C SER A 62 -3.85 -5.15 17.69
N ASP A 63 -3.66 -3.90 18.11
CA ASP A 63 -4.55 -3.20 19.05
C ASP A 63 -5.40 -2.09 18.42
N GLU A 64 -5.12 -1.68 17.17
CA GLU A 64 -5.90 -0.64 16.47
C GLU A 64 -6.05 -1.02 14.98
N VAL A 65 -7.11 -0.55 14.30
CA VAL A 65 -7.25 -0.72 12.84
C VAL A 65 -6.32 0.28 12.12
N VAL A 66 -5.03 0.18 12.42
CA VAL A 66 -3.94 0.91 11.79
C VAL A 66 -3.04 -0.09 11.07
N TYR A 67 -2.53 0.36 9.94
CA TYR A 67 -1.67 -0.45 9.10
C TYR A 67 -0.32 0.21 8.97
N ARG A 68 0.72 -0.62 8.94
CA ARG A 68 2.07 -0.19 8.61
C ARG A 68 2.58 -0.86 7.37
N LEU A 69 3.55 -0.24 6.72
CA LEU A 69 4.28 -0.84 5.62
C LEU A 69 5.17 -1.97 6.17
N THR A 70 5.21 -3.11 5.48
CA THR A 70 6.17 -4.18 5.78
C THR A 70 7.47 -3.94 5.03
N GLU A 71 8.55 -4.62 5.42
CA GLU A 71 9.80 -4.62 4.64
C GLU A 71 9.59 -5.08 3.18
N ARG A 72 8.63 -5.99 2.95
CA ARG A 72 8.26 -6.44 1.61
C ARG A 72 7.58 -5.33 0.83
N GLY A 73 6.67 -4.59 1.46
CA GLY A 73 6.03 -3.40 0.89
C GLY A 73 7.04 -2.30 0.54
N GLU A 74 8.02 -2.06 1.41
CA GLU A 74 9.13 -1.11 1.17
C GLU A 74 9.93 -1.51 -0.06
N ARG A 75 10.42 -2.76 -0.12
CA ARG A 75 11.19 -3.25 -1.27
C ARG A 75 10.39 -3.19 -2.58
N ALA A 76 9.09 -3.48 -2.53
CA ALA A 76 8.22 -3.41 -3.70
C ALA A 76 8.07 -1.96 -4.20
N LEU A 77 7.96 -1.00 -3.28
CA LEU A 77 7.89 0.41 -3.63
C LEU A 77 9.21 0.92 -4.23
N ASP A 78 10.34 0.57 -3.60
CA ASP A 78 11.68 0.97 -4.05
C ASP A 78 12.03 0.40 -5.43
N ALA A 79 11.66 -0.86 -5.69
CA ALA A 79 11.82 -1.48 -7.00
C ALA A 79 10.89 -0.89 -8.06
N GLY A 80 9.85 -0.15 -7.66
CA GLY A 80 8.77 0.31 -8.54
C GLY A 80 7.87 -0.83 -9.04
N VAL A 81 7.95 -2.01 -8.42
CA VAL A 81 7.29 -3.25 -8.86
C VAL A 81 6.58 -3.88 -7.69
N LEU A 82 5.26 -4.00 -7.82
CA LEU A 82 4.50 -4.81 -6.89
C LEU A 82 4.70 -6.30 -7.21
N PRO A 83 4.95 -7.15 -6.22
CA PRO A 83 5.11 -8.58 -6.47
C PRO A 83 3.77 -9.20 -6.85
N GLU A 84 3.80 -10.29 -7.63
CA GLU A 84 2.58 -11.06 -7.97
C GLU A 84 1.91 -11.67 -6.73
#